data_AF-S4R719-F1
#
_entry.id   AF-S4R719-F1
#
_cell.length_a   1.000
_cell.length_b   1.000
_cell.length_c   1.000
_cell.angle_alpha   90.00
_cell.angle_beta   90.00
_cell.angle_gamma   90.00
#
_symmetry.space_group_name_H-M   'P 1'
#
loop_
_entity.id
_entity.type
_entity.pdbx_description
1 polymer ?
#
loop_
_entity_poly.entity_id
_entity_poly.type
_entity_poly.pdbx_seq_one_letter_code
_entity_poly.pdbx_strand_id
1 'polypeptide(L)'
;VLDQDTVAHGLSCLGHSALGTDLVYLHLALPGYGLKDIGILSGYVHIQKLDLSHNKIKELSVLGNMPYLVELKVSHNQLTKLFEFSILRFLKEADFSYNTISEMKDMSVYKSLTKLVLDNNNISEIIGLEECGSLAYLSLAHNRIRRLDGLGSLPLRYLCLRGNHLRKITGLEKLWKLEKVDLSGNKIRSLKGLEGHYRLQELDMEGNQITELAEVKYIKDLSLLRVLNLLRNPVQESPGHRIAAVFQLQTLVDLDLRRVTVEEKVAAVNRFNPSPEMVAARDHVIQVVYSTLQPQRVLDSTLPSLDTPYPMVVLTGPRASGKRELNHRICREFCDFLGYGVSHTTRSPYPGEQDGKDYHFVTKETFERLVCDGKFLQTEKYDGHSYGLSIDDVEDLARDGLACAVHMELEGARSLKRTYFEPRYLLVVPLDRKRHERRLLKRGLYDKSQMEASLAGLDACLAVNQDMPGFFDAVIVSDDLEVAYSKLRELMCQYMGLEPPKSGAESAHQDAGHVVP
;
A
#
# COMPACT_ATOMS: atom_id res chain seq x y z
N VAL A 1 -40.87 -26.47 37.79
CA VAL A 1 -40.79 -27.82 37.17
C VAL A 1 -41.56 -27.70 35.88
N LEU A 2 -41.06 -28.25 34.78
CA LEU A 2 -41.75 -28.20 33.50
C LEU A 2 -42.93 -29.19 33.49
N ASP A 3 -44.15 -28.69 33.24
CA ASP A 3 -45.36 -29.51 33.11
C ASP A 3 -45.75 -29.73 31.64
N GLN A 4 -46.69 -30.65 31.43
CA GLN A 4 -47.10 -31.09 30.09
C GLN A 4 -47.82 -29.98 29.32
N ASP A 5 -48.63 -29.17 30.00
CA ASP A 5 -49.35 -28.06 29.39
C ASP A 5 -48.35 -27.02 28.85
N THR A 6 -47.35 -26.64 29.64
CA THR A 6 -46.31 -25.70 29.21
C THR A 6 -45.53 -26.25 28.01
N VAL A 7 -45.22 -27.55 27.99
CA VAL A 7 -44.58 -28.17 26.82
C VAL A 7 -45.49 -28.07 25.60
N ALA A 8 -46.77 -28.40 25.72
CA ALA A 8 -47.72 -28.33 24.61
C ALA A 8 -47.80 -26.94 23.98
N HIS A 9 -47.69 -25.87 24.79
CA HIS A 9 -47.65 -24.49 24.30
C HIS A 9 -46.35 -24.14 23.55
N GLY A 10 -45.24 -24.78 23.89
CA GLY A 10 -43.94 -24.55 23.24
C GLY A 10 -43.65 -25.42 22.02
N LEU A 11 -44.44 -26.48 21.80
CA LEU A 11 -44.26 -27.38 20.66
C LEU A 11 -44.72 -26.72 19.36
N SER A 12 -43.93 -26.92 18.31
CA SER A 12 -44.24 -26.40 16.98
C SER A 12 -43.60 -27.26 15.88
N CYS A 13 -43.93 -26.94 14.62
CA CYS A 13 -43.43 -27.63 13.43
C CYS A 13 -43.81 -29.13 13.40
N LEU A 14 -45.01 -29.41 12.90
CA LEU A 14 -45.45 -30.79 12.66
C LEU A 14 -44.69 -31.34 11.45
N GLY A 15 -44.06 -32.50 11.62
CA GLY A 15 -43.34 -33.19 10.55
C GLY A 15 -43.34 -34.69 10.78
N HIS A 16 -42.63 -35.41 9.93
CA HIS A 16 -42.49 -36.86 10.08
C HIS A 16 -41.40 -37.21 11.08
N SER A 17 -41.62 -38.29 11.84
CA SER A 17 -40.60 -38.90 12.67
C SER A 17 -39.39 -39.31 11.82
N ALA A 18 -38.23 -39.51 12.43
CA ALA A 18 -37.03 -39.91 11.69
C ALA A 18 -37.16 -41.24 10.93
N LEU A 19 -38.12 -42.09 11.34
CA LEU A 19 -38.47 -43.35 10.64
C LEU A 19 -39.58 -43.15 9.59
N GLY A 20 -40.18 -41.96 9.51
CA GLY A 20 -41.17 -41.58 8.51
C GLY A 20 -42.62 -41.97 8.81
N THR A 21 -42.85 -42.79 9.86
CA THR A 21 -44.13 -43.46 10.11
C THR A 21 -45.16 -42.60 10.83
N ASP A 22 -44.73 -41.63 11.63
CA ASP A 22 -45.60 -40.89 12.55
C ASP A 22 -45.46 -39.37 12.34
N LEU A 23 -46.56 -38.64 12.53
CA LEU A 23 -46.55 -37.18 12.61
C LEU A 23 -46.20 -36.74 14.03
N VAL A 24 -45.13 -35.97 14.16
CA VAL A 24 -44.54 -35.55 15.43
C VAL A 24 -44.16 -34.07 15.37
N TYR A 25 -44.10 -33.42 16.54
CA TYR A 25 -43.54 -32.08 16.64
C TYR A 25 -42.02 -32.15 16.63
N LEU A 26 -41.39 -31.29 15.83
CA LEU A 26 -39.94 -31.28 15.66
C LEU A 26 -39.26 -30.14 16.43
N HIS A 27 -40.00 -29.10 16.81
CA HIS A 27 -39.44 -27.93 17.49
C HIS A 27 -40.09 -27.74 18.86
N LEU A 28 -39.29 -27.36 19.85
CA LEU A 28 -39.74 -26.94 21.17
C LEU A 28 -39.03 -25.66 21.58
N ALA A 29 -39.79 -24.61 21.89
CA ALA A 29 -39.24 -23.34 22.36
C ALA A 29 -39.92 -22.91 23.67
N LEU A 30 -39.13 -22.86 24.74
CA LEU A 30 -39.57 -22.46 26.08
C LEU A 30 -38.60 -21.45 26.74
N PRO A 31 -38.35 -20.29 26.11
CA PRO A 31 -37.47 -19.30 26.71
C PRO A 31 -38.13 -18.53 27.86
N GLY A 32 -37.41 -18.26 28.95
CA GLY A 32 -37.87 -17.31 29.97
C GLY A 32 -38.87 -17.83 31.02
N TYR A 33 -39.13 -19.15 31.07
CA TYR A 33 -40.12 -19.76 31.98
C TYR A 33 -39.59 -19.99 33.40
N GLY A 34 -38.32 -19.66 33.68
CA GLY A 34 -37.69 -19.90 34.97
C GLY A 34 -37.53 -21.40 35.31
N LEU A 35 -37.43 -22.25 34.28
CA LEU A 35 -37.36 -23.70 34.40
C LEU A 35 -36.09 -24.13 35.16
N LYS A 36 -36.24 -25.15 36.01
CA LYS A 36 -35.11 -25.79 36.73
C LYS A 36 -35.02 -27.27 36.41
N ASP A 37 -36.19 -27.91 36.41
CA ASP A 37 -36.39 -29.32 36.13
C ASP A 37 -37.12 -29.46 34.79
N ILE A 38 -36.49 -30.19 33.88
CA ILE A 38 -36.93 -30.48 32.52
C ILE A 38 -37.08 -31.99 32.29
N GLY A 39 -37.26 -32.78 33.36
CA GLY A 39 -37.39 -34.24 33.35
C GLY A 39 -38.39 -34.76 32.31
N ILE A 40 -39.54 -34.10 32.17
CA ILE A 40 -40.61 -34.47 31.24
C ILE A 40 -40.15 -34.49 29.77
N LEU A 41 -39.08 -33.78 29.43
CA LEU A 41 -38.54 -33.75 28.07
C LEU A 41 -37.99 -35.09 27.59
N SER A 42 -37.73 -36.05 28.48
CA SER A 42 -37.26 -37.38 28.10
C SER A 42 -38.22 -38.14 27.16
N GLY A 43 -39.51 -37.80 27.17
CA GLY A 43 -40.52 -38.41 26.29
C GLY A 43 -40.56 -37.83 24.86
N TYR A 44 -39.88 -36.70 24.60
CA TYR A 44 -39.96 -35.96 23.34
C TYR A 44 -38.77 -36.26 22.43
N VAL A 45 -38.62 -37.54 22.06
CA VAL A 45 -37.42 -38.09 21.39
C VAL A 45 -37.18 -37.58 19.96
N HIS A 46 -38.21 -37.04 19.31
CA HIS A 46 -38.17 -36.59 17.92
C HIS A 46 -37.83 -35.10 17.72
N ILE A 47 -37.60 -34.38 18.82
CA ILE A 47 -37.25 -32.96 18.75
C ILE A 47 -35.91 -32.78 18.03
N GLN A 48 -35.90 -31.90 17.04
CA GLN A 48 -34.73 -31.51 16.25
C GLN A 48 -34.23 -30.12 16.62
N LYS A 49 -35.11 -29.22 17.07
CA LYS A 49 -34.74 -27.88 17.53
C LYS A 49 -35.28 -27.64 18.93
N LEU A 50 -34.38 -27.32 19.85
CA LEU A 50 -34.72 -27.10 21.24
C LEU A 50 -34.18 -25.75 21.71
N ASP A 51 -35.08 -24.88 22.16
CA ASP A 51 -34.74 -23.61 22.82
C ASP A 51 -35.25 -23.60 24.26
N LEU A 52 -34.32 -23.60 25.20
CA LEU A 52 -34.55 -23.51 26.64
C LEU A 52 -33.81 -22.30 27.24
N SER A 53 -33.60 -21.25 26.44
CA SER A 53 -32.82 -20.09 26.85
C SER A 53 -33.49 -19.29 27.98
N HIS A 54 -32.75 -18.48 28.72
CA HIS A 54 -33.29 -17.63 29.80
C HIS A 54 -34.06 -18.41 30.89
N ASN A 55 -33.52 -19.55 31.31
CA ASN A 55 -34.09 -20.36 32.39
C ASN A 55 -33.11 -20.47 33.57
N LYS A 56 -33.38 -21.39 34.49
CA LYS A 56 -32.57 -21.64 35.70
C LYS A 56 -32.07 -23.09 35.71
N ILE A 57 -31.82 -23.66 34.53
CA ILE A 57 -31.44 -25.06 34.34
C ILE A 57 -29.97 -25.24 34.71
N LYS A 58 -29.67 -26.29 35.47
CA LYS A 58 -28.31 -26.65 35.91
C LYS A 58 -27.73 -27.87 35.18
N GLU A 59 -28.60 -28.75 34.72
CA GLU A 59 -28.23 -30.04 34.14
C GLU A 59 -29.10 -30.34 32.91
N LEU A 60 -28.50 -30.99 31.91
CA LEU A 60 -29.13 -31.33 30.64
C LEU A 60 -29.13 -32.85 30.38
N SER A 61 -28.99 -33.67 31.41
CA SER A 61 -28.93 -35.14 31.31
C SER A 61 -30.07 -35.74 30.49
N VAL A 62 -31.26 -35.15 30.57
CA VAL A 62 -32.48 -35.56 29.84
C VAL A 62 -32.34 -35.50 28.32
N LEU A 63 -31.44 -34.64 27.80
CA LEU A 63 -31.23 -34.48 26.36
C LEU A 63 -30.56 -35.71 25.73
N GLY A 64 -30.00 -36.61 26.54
CA GLY A 64 -29.47 -37.89 26.06
C GLY A 64 -30.51 -38.78 25.37
N ASN A 65 -31.81 -38.50 25.56
CA ASN A 65 -32.92 -39.22 24.91
C ASN A 65 -33.39 -38.57 23.59
N MET A 66 -32.72 -37.52 23.10
CA MET A 66 -33.10 -36.79 21.88
C MET A 66 -32.07 -36.98 20.76
N PRO A 67 -31.93 -38.18 20.17
CA PRO A 67 -30.84 -38.51 19.26
C PRO A 67 -30.85 -37.70 17.95
N TYR A 68 -31.99 -37.10 17.59
CA TYR A 68 -32.19 -36.34 16.34
C TYR A 68 -31.99 -34.83 16.50
N LEU A 69 -31.49 -34.37 17.64
CA LEU A 69 -31.30 -32.94 17.90
C LEU A 69 -30.25 -32.34 16.96
N VAL A 70 -30.63 -31.27 16.27
CA VAL A 70 -29.82 -30.53 15.29
C VAL A 70 -29.42 -29.16 15.81
N GLU A 71 -30.33 -28.48 16.53
CA GLU A 71 -30.13 -27.14 17.08
C GLU A 71 -30.48 -27.14 18.58
N LEU A 72 -29.53 -26.72 19.42
CA LEU A 72 -29.71 -26.60 20.87
C LEU A 72 -29.37 -25.18 21.32
N LYS A 73 -30.35 -24.50 21.91
CA LYS A 73 -30.19 -23.18 22.55
C LYS A 73 -30.50 -23.29 24.03
N VAL A 74 -29.48 -23.09 24.85
CA VAL A 74 -29.55 -23.16 26.32
C VAL A 74 -28.84 -21.96 26.94
N SER A 75 -28.85 -20.81 26.24
CA SER A 75 -28.21 -19.60 26.73
C SER A 75 -28.91 -19.02 27.95
N HIS A 76 -28.22 -18.22 28.75
CA HIS A 76 -28.76 -17.62 29.98
C HIS A 76 -29.37 -18.67 30.93
N ASN A 77 -28.56 -19.65 31.34
CA ASN A 77 -28.92 -20.69 32.32
C ASN A 77 -27.85 -20.76 33.43
N GLN A 78 -27.84 -21.84 34.22
CA GLN A 78 -26.92 -22.06 35.34
C GLN A 78 -26.06 -23.31 35.12
N LEU A 79 -25.74 -23.61 33.86
CA LEU A 79 -24.94 -24.78 33.50
C LEU A 79 -23.48 -24.58 33.93
N THR A 80 -22.89 -25.61 34.53
CA THR A 80 -21.48 -25.62 34.91
C THR A 80 -20.63 -26.53 34.02
N LYS A 81 -21.27 -27.43 33.26
CA LYS A 81 -20.61 -28.44 32.43
C LYS A 81 -21.16 -28.38 31.01
N LEU A 82 -20.26 -28.56 30.04
CA LEU A 82 -20.58 -28.66 28.63
C LEU A 82 -20.92 -30.12 28.26
N PHE A 83 -22.05 -30.36 27.60
CA PHE A 83 -22.47 -31.66 27.06
C PHE A 83 -22.41 -32.86 28.04
N GLU A 84 -23.03 -32.74 29.22
CA GLU A 84 -23.11 -33.85 30.19
C GLU A 84 -24.28 -34.82 29.90
N PHE A 85 -24.37 -35.32 28.67
CA PHE A 85 -25.42 -36.25 28.26
C PHE A 85 -25.00 -37.09 27.04
N SER A 86 -25.82 -38.09 26.71
CA SER A 86 -25.58 -39.04 25.62
C SER A 86 -25.36 -38.36 24.26
N ILE A 87 -24.59 -39.04 23.42
CA ILE A 87 -24.05 -38.59 22.13
C ILE A 87 -25.14 -38.03 21.17
N LEU A 88 -25.06 -36.74 20.83
CA LEU A 88 -25.89 -36.10 19.78
C LEU A 88 -25.14 -36.01 18.45
N ARG A 89 -25.16 -37.09 17.66
CA ARG A 89 -24.36 -37.18 16.41
C ARG A 89 -24.74 -36.16 15.34
N PHE A 90 -26.00 -35.69 15.35
CA PHE A 90 -26.54 -34.81 14.32
C PHE A 90 -26.55 -33.32 14.70
N LEU A 91 -26.02 -32.98 15.88
CA LEU A 91 -26.00 -31.61 16.36
C LEU A 91 -25.13 -30.74 15.45
N LYS A 92 -25.72 -29.68 14.88
CA LYS A 92 -25.06 -28.72 13.99
C LYS A 92 -24.83 -27.39 14.67
N GLU A 93 -25.77 -26.95 15.50
CA GLU A 93 -25.70 -25.65 16.17
C GLU A 93 -25.95 -25.80 17.66
N ALA A 94 -25.09 -25.18 18.45
CA ALA A 94 -25.18 -25.17 19.90
C ALA A 94 -24.88 -23.78 20.47
N ASP A 95 -25.78 -23.27 21.31
CA ASP A 95 -25.60 -22.03 22.06
C ASP A 95 -25.69 -22.30 23.57
N PHE A 96 -24.54 -22.16 24.23
CA PHE A 96 -24.33 -22.31 25.66
C PHE A 96 -23.91 -20.98 26.32
N SER A 97 -24.16 -19.85 25.66
CA SER A 97 -23.74 -18.54 26.16
C SER A 97 -24.41 -18.15 27.48
N TYR A 98 -23.78 -17.26 28.25
CA TYR A 98 -24.30 -16.78 29.54
C TYR A 98 -24.64 -17.92 30.50
N ASN A 99 -23.65 -18.78 30.74
CA ASN A 99 -23.69 -19.85 31.73
C ASN A 99 -22.47 -19.72 32.67
N THR A 100 -22.13 -20.78 33.39
CA THR A 100 -20.99 -20.80 34.34
C THR A 100 -19.99 -21.90 34.01
N ILE A 101 -19.87 -22.27 32.73
CA ILE A 101 -19.00 -23.35 32.26
C ILE A 101 -17.54 -22.91 32.39
N SER A 102 -16.72 -23.70 33.09
CA SER A 102 -15.29 -23.42 33.27
C SER A 102 -14.37 -24.33 32.45
N GLU A 103 -14.84 -25.52 32.10
CA GLU A 103 -14.03 -26.56 31.46
C GLU A 103 -14.71 -27.04 30.17
N MET A 104 -13.91 -27.08 29.09
CA MET A 104 -14.26 -27.78 27.86
C MET A 104 -13.88 -29.26 28.01
N LYS A 105 -14.52 -30.12 27.23
CA LYS A 105 -14.25 -31.57 27.19
C LYS A 105 -14.01 -32.00 25.75
N ASP A 106 -13.59 -33.24 25.56
CA ASP A 106 -13.49 -33.83 24.23
C ASP A 106 -14.85 -33.75 23.50
N MET A 107 -14.85 -33.09 22.34
CA MET A 107 -16.01 -32.93 21.45
C MET A 107 -15.83 -33.68 20.13
N SER A 108 -14.90 -34.65 20.08
CA SER A 108 -14.64 -35.48 18.90
C SER A 108 -15.85 -36.21 18.33
N VAL A 109 -16.87 -36.39 19.15
CA VAL A 109 -18.14 -37.01 18.79
C VAL A 109 -19.05 -36.07 17.96
N TYR A 110 -18.93 -34.75 18.13
CA TYR A 110 -19.79 -33.75 17.49
C TYR A 110 -19.25 -33.32 16.12
N LYS A 111 -18.97 -34.29 15.24
CA LYS A 111 -18.33 -34.06 13.93
C LYS A 111 -19.18 -33.21 12.96
N SER A 112 -20.50 -33.19 13.17
CA SER A 112 -21.44 -32.41 12.38
C SER A 112 -21.62 -30.97 12.88
N LEU A 113 -20.99 -30.59 14.00
CA LEU A 113 -21.14 -29.27 14.58
C LEU A 113 -20.53 -28.21 13.65
N THR A 114 -21.36 -27.27 13.19
CA THR A 114 -20.98 -26.17 12.31
C THR A 114 -20.88 -24.83 13.03
N LYS A 115 -21.63 -24.67 14.13
CA LYS A 115 -21.69 -23.45 14.93
C LYS A 115 -21.71 -23.76 16.42
N LEU A 116 -20.78 -23.14 17.15
CA LEU A 116 -20.71 -23.23 18.61
C LEU A 116 -20.56 -21.83 19.22
N VAL A 117 -21.45 -21.50 20.15
CA VAL A 117 -21.46 -20.24 20.90
C VAL A 117 -21.29 -20.54 22.39
N LEU A 118 -20.23 -20.01 22.98
CA LEU A 118 -19.84 -20.23 24.37
C LEU A 118 -19.54 -18.90 25.10
N ASP A 119 -20.12 -17.80 24.60
CA ASP A 119 -19.87 -16.46 25.12
C ASP A 119 -20.27 -16.32 26.59
N ASN A 120 -19.62 -15.43 27.34
CA ASN A 120 -19.96 -15.13 28.74
C ASN A 120 -20.00 -16.39 29.62
N ASN A 121 -18.90 -17.14 29.61
CA ASN A 121 -18.65 -18.28 30.49
C ASN A 121 -17.32 -18.06 31.25
N ASN A 122 -16.81 -19.09 31.93
CA ASN A 122 -15.57 -19.03 32.71
C ASN A 122 -14.44 -19.87 32.08
N ILE A 123 -14.49 -20.13 30.77
CA ILE A 123 -13.55 -21.02 30.07
C ILE A 123 -12.16 -20.38 30.02
N SER A 124 -11.12 -21.10 30.45
CA SER A 124 -9.73 -20.63 30.42
C SER A 124 -8.87 -21.27 29.32
N GLU A 125 -9.25 -22.46 28.86
CA GLU A 125 -8.49 -23.26 27.89
C GLU A 125 -9.43 -23.82 26.83
N ILE A 126 -8.98 -23.78 25.58
CA ILE A 126 -9.70 -24.36 24.43
C ILE A 126 -9.13 -25.76 24.21
N ILE A 127 -9.94 -26.79 24.43
CA ILE A 127 -9.56 -28.20 24.23
C ILE A 127 -10.73 -28.99 23.64
N GLY A 128 -10.42 -30.09 22.96
CA GLY A 128 -11.42 -31.06 22.51
C GLY A 128 -12.14 -30.70 21.21
N LEU A 129 -11.73 -29.63 20.52
CA LEU A 129 -12.30 -29.21 19.23
C LEU A 129 -11.59 -29.84 18.03
N GLU A 130 -10.49 -30.55 18.22
CA GLU A 130 -9.55 -30.92 17.15
C GLU A 130 -10.20 -31.74 16.02
N GLU A 131 -11.19 -32.55 16.37
CA GLU A 131 -11.94 -33.46 15.49
C GLU A 131 -13.27 -32.86 14.97
N CYS A 132 -13.61 -31.61 15.34
CA CYS A 132 -14.81 -30.90 14.87
C CYS A 132 -14.60 -30.35 13.44
N GLY A 133 -14.37 -31.25 12.48
CA GLY A 133 -14.00 -30.92 11.09
C GLY A 133 -15.07 -30.19 10.26
N SER A 134 -16.24 -29.88 10.81
CA SER A 134 -17.29 -29.08 10.17
C SER A 134 -17.45 -27.69 10.80
N LEU A 135 -16.73 -27.38 11.89
CA LEU A 135 -16.94 -26.17 12.68
C LEU A 135 -16.44 -24.94 11.91
N ALA A 136 -17.38 -24.12 11.46
CA ALA A 136 -17.12 -22.92 10.67
C ALA A 136 -17.28 -21.63 11.49
N TYR A 137 -18.10 -21.67 12.54
CA TYR A 137 -18.37 -20.54 13.43
C TYR A 137 -18.08 -20.92 14.87
N LEU A 138 -17.18 -20.18 15.52
CA LEU A 138 -16.88 -20.32 16.94
C LEU A 138 -16.89 -18.95 17.61
N SER A 139 -17.67 -18.82 18.68
CA SER A 139 -17.68 -17.64 19.53
C SER A 139 -17.40 -18.05 20.98
N LEU A 140 -16.38 -17.41 21.56
CA LEU A 140 -15.87 -17.60 22.92
C LEU A 140 -15.67 -16.24 23.60
N ALA A 141 -16.52 -15.26 23.26
CA ALA A 141 -16.42 -13.91 23.79
C ALA A 141 -16.59 -13.89 25.31
N HIS A 142 -15.95 -12.95 25.99
CA HIS A 142 -16.08 -12.73 27.43
C HIS A 142 -15.83 -14.00 28.26
N ASN A 143 -14.71 -14.67 28.00
CA ASN A 143 -14.20 -15.80 28.76
C ASN A 143 -12.85 -15.43 29.41
N ARG A 144 -12.08 -16.42 29.88
CA ARG A 144 -10.78 -16.23 30.56
C ARG A 144 -9.60 -16.79 29.76
N ILE A 145 -9.75 -16.89 28.43
CA ILE A 145 -8.81 -17.57 27.54
C ILE A 145 -7.50 -16.79 27.46
N ARG A 146 -6.37 -17.50 27.55
CA ARG A 146 -5.02 -16.92 27.50
C ARG A 146 -4.18 -17.39 26.31
N ARG A 147 -4.53 -18.53 25.72
CA ARG A 147 -3.83 -19.16 24.58
C ARG A 147 -4.86 -19.75 23.61
N LEU A 148 -4.46 -19.92 22.35
CA LEU A 148 -5.33 -20.37 21.25
C LEU A 148 -4.95 -21.78 20.79
N ASP A 149 -4.54 -22.62 21.74
CA ASP A 149 -4.21 -24.02 21.49
C ASP A 149 -5.50 -24.79 21.08
N GLY A 150 -5.36 -25.89 20.33
CA GLY A 150 -6.49 -26.75 19.95
C GLY A 150 -7.36 -26.25 18.77
N LEU A 151 -7.07 -25.08 18.18
CA LEU A 151 -7.84 -24.57 17.03
C LEU A 151 -7.29 -24.99 15.66
N GLY A 152 -6.00 -25.35 15.56
CA GLY A 152 -5.27 -25.40 14.29
C GLY A 152 -5.75 -26.40 13.23
N SER A 153 -6.61 -27.36 13.55
CA SER A 153 -7.20 -28.32 12.59
C SER A 153 -8.57 -27.87 12.04
N LEU A 154 -9.15 -26.80 12.59
CA LEU A 154 -10.54 -26.43 12.32
C LEU A 154 -10.69 -25.62 11.02
N PRO A 155 -11.76 -25.82 10.24
CA PRO A 155 -12.04 -25.03 9.05
C PRO A 155 -12.81 -23.73 9.37
N LEU A 156 -12.40 -23.01 10.41
CA LEU A 156 -13.12 -21.81 10.87
C LEU A 156 -13.15 -20.71 9.80
N ARG A 157 -14.32 -20.08 9.65
CA ARG A 157 -14.55 -18.88 8.84
C ARG A 157 -14.81 -17.65 9.74
N TYR A 158 -15.48 -17.86 10.86
CA TYR A 158 -15.75 -16.83 11.86
C TYR A 158 -15.21 -17.26 13.22
N LEU A 159 -14.41 -16.39 13.83
CA LEU A 159 -13.86 -16.59 15.17
C LEU A 159 -14.04 -15.32 16.01
N CYS A 160 -14.79 -15.42 17.11
CA CYS A 160 -14.93 -14.34 18.08
C CYS A 160 -14.28 -14.74 19.41
N LEU A 161 -13.29 -13.95 19.82
CA LEU A 161 -12.51 -14.09 21.05
C LEU A 161 -12.48 -12.78 21.84
N ARG A 162 -13.48 -11.92 21.60
CA ARG A 162 -13.64 -10.63 22.27
C ARG A 162 -13.60 -10.76 23.79
N GLY A 163 -12.95 -9.82 24.48
CA GLY A 163 -13.03 -9.73 25.95
C GLY A 163 -12.37 -10.89 26.69
N ASN A 164 -11.27 -11.43 26.18
CA ASN A 164 -10.49 -12.49 26.81
C ASN A 164 -9.18 -11.93 27.44
N HIS A 165 -8.19 -12.80 27.70
CA HIS A 165 -6.91 -12.44 28.31
C HIS A 165 -5.72 -12.77 27.40
N LEU A 166 -5.93 -12.74 26.08
CA LEU A 166 -4.91 -13.01 25.08
C LEU A 166 -3.83 -11.92 25.10
N ARG A 167 -2.56 -12.32 25.07
CA ARG A 167 -1.41 -11.41 24.94
C ARG A 167 -0.70 -11.51 23.59
N LYS A 168 -0.89 -12.61 22.88
CA LYS A 168 -0.27 -12.93 21.60
C LYS A 168 -1.28 -13.70 20.75
N ILE A 169 -1.14 -13.57 19.43
CA ILE A 169 -1.89 -14.35 18.45
C ILE A 169 -0.99 -15.53 18.06
N THR A 170 -1.05 -16.62 18.80
CA THR A 170 -0.30 -17.85 18.50
C THR A 170 -1.27 -19.02 18.56
N GLY A 171 -1.33 -19.83 17.51
CA GLY A 171 -2.31 -20.91 17.35
C GLY A 171 -3.34 -20.69 16.24
N LEU A 172 -3.33 -19.53 15.56
CA LEU A 172 -4.21 -19.25 14.42
C LEU A 172 -3.55 -19.55 13.06
N GLU A 173 -2.24 -19.85 13.01
CA GLU A 173 -1.43 -19.88 11.78
C GLU A 173 -1.95 -20.87 10.72
N LYS A 174 -2.67 -21.91 11.15
CA LYS A 174 -3.24 -22.95 10.27
C LYS A 174 -4.68 -22.68 9.83
N LEU A 175 -5.32 -21.62 10.34
CA LEU A 175 -6.72 -21.29 10.07
C LEU A 175 -6.89 -20.43 8.81
N TRP A 176 -6.35 -20.89 7.68
CA TRP A 176 -6.32 -20.17 6.41
C TRP A 176 -7.71 -19.89 5.80
N LYS A 177 -8.80 -20.48 6.34
CA LYS A 177 -10.19 -20.24 5.93
C LYS A 177 -10.86 -19.07 6.66
N LEU A 178 -10.19 -18.45 7.64
CA LEU A 178 -10.77 -17.34 8.40
C LEU A 178 -11.11 -16.17 7.49
N GLU A 179 -12.34 -15.67 7.65
CA GLU A 179 -12.89 -14.51 6.94
C GLU A 179 -13.14 -13.36 7.92
N LYS A 180 -13.52 -13.66 9.16
CA LYS A 180 -13.82 -12.67 10.19
C LYS A 180 -13.23 -13.09 11.53
N VAL A 181 -12.46 -12.19 12.14
CA VAL A 181 -11.83 -12.40 13.44
C VAL A 181 -12.08 -11.20 14.34
N ASP A 182 -12.71 -11.44 15.48
CA ASP A 182 -12.86 -10.45 16.55
C ASP A 182 -11.95 -10.81 17.72
N LEU A 183 -10.90 -10.00 17.92
CA LEU A 183 -9.93 -10.09 19.01
C LEU A 183 -10.02 -8.87 19.94
N SER A 184 -11.11 -8.11 19.88
CA SER A 184 -11.29 -6.89 20.65
C SER A 184 -11.27 -7.14 22.17
N GLY A 185 -10.90 -6.14 22.97
CA GLY A 185 -10.88 -6.23 24.43
C GLY A 185 -9.91 -7.27 25.00
N ASN A 186 -8.76 -7.47 24.36
CA ASN A 186 -7.70 -8.36 24.82
C ASN A 186 -6.45 -7.55 25.28
N LYS A 187 -5.30 -8.19 25.42
CA LYS A 187 -4.02 -7.59 25.84
C LYS A 187 -2.93 -7.81 24.79
N ILE A 188 -3.32 -7.87 23.52
CA ILE A 188 -2.43 -8.18 22.39
C ILE A 188 -1.59 -6.95 22.06
N ARG A 189 -0.28 -7.15 21.87
CA ARG A 189 0.66 -6.07 21.53
C ARG A 189 1.15 -6.10 20.08
N SER A 190 0.98 -7.23 19.41
CA SER A 190 1.54 -7.49 18.09
C SER A 190 0.53 -8.23 17.22
N LEU A 191 0.49 -7.89 15.94
CA LEU A 191 -0.32 -8.57 14.93
C LEU A 191 0.35 -9.84 14.36
N LYS A 192 1.55 -10.17 14.83
CA LYS A 192 2.24 -11.41 14.50
C LYS A 192 1.38 -12.61 14.88
N GLY A 193 1.23 -13.55 13.95
CA GLY A 193 0.32 -14.70 13.99
C GLY A 193 -0.83 -14.60 12.99
N LEU A 194 -1.06 -13.42 12.38
CA LEU A 194 -2.09 -13.20 11.36
C LEU A 194 -1.55 -13.26 9.92
N GLU A 195 -0.24 -13.48 9.74
CA GLU A 195 0.35 -13.65 8.41
C GLU A 195 -0.33 -14.82 7.66
N GLY A 196 -0.45 -14.71 6.33
CA GLY A 196 -0.95 -15.80 5.48
C GLY A 196 -2.47 -16.04 5.51
N HIS A 197 -3.24 -15.25 6.27
CA HIS A 197 -4.71 -15.34 6.29
C HIS A 197 -5.36 -14.62 5.10
N TYR A 198 -5.03 -15.03 3.87
CA TYR A 198 -5.43 -14.32 2.64
C TYR A 198 -6.96 -14.24 2.40
N ARG A 199 -7.76 -15.00 3.16
CA ARG A 199 -9.23 -14.95 3.15
C ARG A 199 -9.85 -13.96 4.14
N LEU A 200 -9.04 -13.41 5.04
CA LEU A 200 -9.50 -12.51 6.09
C LEU A 200 -10.02 -11.21 5.48
N GLN A 201 -11.26 -10.86 5.81
CA GLN A 201 -11.98 -9.69 5.32
C GLN A 201 -12.19 -8.66 6.43
N GLU A 202 -12.47 -9.12 7.65
CA GLU A 202 -12.76 -8.27 8.80
C GLU A 202 -11.90 -8.68 9.99
N LEU A 203 -11.18 -7.70 10.53
CA LEU A 203 -10.34 -7.87 11.71
C LEU A 203 -10.66 -6.78 12.73
N ASP A 204 -11.20 -7.18 13.87
CA ASP A 204 -11.41 -6.29 15.01
C ASP A 204 -10.31 -6.48 16.07
N MET A 205 -9.54 -5.43 16.30
CA MET A 205 -8.47 -5.35 17.30
C MET A 205 -8.76 -4.28 18.35
N GLU A 206 -9.98 -3.77 18.46
CA GLU A 206 -10.33 -2.69 19.38
C GLU A 206 -9.92 -3.01 20.82
N GLY A 207 -9.40 -2.04 21.57
CA GLY A 207 -9.15 -2.21 23.00
C GLY A 207 -8.05 -3.24 23.29
N ASN A 208 -6.96 -3.19 22.52
CA ASN A 208 -5.74 -3.97 22.73
C ASN A 208 -4.57 -3.05 23.12
N GLN A 209 -3.33 -3.54 23.03
CA GLN A 209 -2.11 -2.85 23.43
C GLN A 209 -1.16 -2.64 22.25
N ILE A 210 -1.69 -2.41 21.04
CA ILE A 210 -0.88 -2.12 19.85
C ILE A 210 -0.36 -0.69 19.93
N THR A 211 0.95 -0.52 20.06
CA THR A 211 1.58 0.79 20.25
C THR A 211 2.04 1.44 18.96
N GLU A 212 2.46 0.63 17.98
CA GLU A 212 3.09 1.12 16.76
C GLU A 212 2.37 0.60 15.52
N LEU A 213 2.26 1.46 14.51
CA LEU A 213 1.68 1.09 13.23
C LEU A 213 2.57 0.13 12.43
N ALA A 214 3.87 0.02 12.76
CA ALA A 214 4.79 -0.92 12.14
C ALA A 214 4.31 -2.39 12.23
N GLU A 215 3.43 -2.72 13.17
CA GLU A 215 2.78 -4.02 13.30
C GLU A 215 1.89 -4.39 12.10
N VAL A 216 1.42 -3.40 11.33
CA VAL A 216 0.65 -3.63 10.10
C VAL A 216 1.44 -4.44 9.06
N LYS A 217 2.78 -4.50 9.15
CA LYS A 217 3.62 -5.34 8.29
C LYS A 217 3.21 -6.82 8.28
N TYR A 218 2.56 -7.31 9.35
CA TYR A 218 2.09 -8.70 9.45
C TYR A 218 0.77 -8.94 8.71
N ILE A 219 0.02 -7.88 8.42
CA ILE A 219 -1.29 -7.95 7.75
C ILE A 219 -1.32 -7.21 6.40
N LYS A 220 -0.22 -6.59 5.98
CA LYS A 220 -0.13 -5.83 4.73
C LYS A 220 -0.42 -6.66 3.48
N ASP A 221 -0.07 -7.95 3.52
CA ASP A 221 -0.20 -8.87 2.38
C ASP A 221 -1.58 -9.56 2.35
N LEU A 222 -2.50 -9.21 3.27
CA LEU A 222 -3.86 -9.74 3.30
C LEU A 222 -4.73 -9.04 2.26
N SER A 223 -4.70 -9.57 1.03
CA SER A 223 -5.33 -8.96 -0.15
C SER A 223 -6.86 -8.79 -0.05
N LEU A 224 -7.54 -9.60 0.76
CA LEU A 224 -8.99 -9.53 0.98
C LEU A 224 -9.39 -8.72 2.21
N LEU A 225 -8.45 -8.20 3.01
CA LEU A 225 -8.79 -7.39 4.19
C LEU A 225 -9.49 -6.10 3.74
N ARG A 226 -10.68 -5.84 4.28
CA ARG A 226 -11.51 -4.66 3.96
C ARG A 226 -11.86 -3.84 5.19
N VAL A 227 -12.01 -4.48 6.35
CA VAL A 227 -12.38 -3.82 7.60
C VAL A 227 -11.31 -4.07 8.65
N LEU A 228 -10.78 -2.99 9.20
CA LEU A 228 -9.83 -3.03 10.31
C LEU A 228 -10.29 -2.07 11.41
N ASN A 229 -10.42 -2.57 12.63
CA ASN A 229 -10.72 -1.73 13.79
C ASN A 229 -9.53 -1.74 14.76
N LEU A 230 -8.86 -0.60 14.92
CA LEU A 230 -7.75 -0.37 15.86
C LEU A 230 -8.14 0.59 16.98
N LEU A 231 -9.43 0.93 17.13
CA LEU A 231 -9.91 1.82 18.18
C LEU A 231 -9.40 1.41 19.56
N ARG A 232 -9.18 2.37 20.46
CA ARG A 232 -8.75 2.11 21.85
C ARG A 232 -7.44 1.32 21.96
N ASN A 233 -6.54 1.48 20.99
CA ASN A 233 -5.15 1.05 21.08
C ASN A 233 -4.22 2.28 21.19
N PRO A 234 -3.08 2.18 21.88
CA PRO A 234 -2.13 3.30 21.99
C PRO A 234 -1.65 3.88 20.65
N VAL A 235 -1.64 3.09 19.57
CA VAL A 235 -1.31 3.56 18.21
C VAL A 235 -2.17 4.76 17.76
N GLN A 236 -3.38 4.93 18.31
CA GLN A 236 -4.25 6.05 17.98
C GLN A 236 -3.73 7.40 18.47
N GLU A 237 -2.86 7.41 19.48
CA GLU A 237 -2.24 8.63 20.01
C GLU A 237 -1.24 9.23 19.02
N SER A 238 -0.74 8.43 18.06
CA SER A 238 0.19 8.90 17.04
C SER A 238 -0.53 9.80 16.00
N PRO A 239 -0.08 11.06 15.82
CA PRO A 239 -0.65 11.95 14.80
C PRO A 239 -0.50 11.36 13.40
N GLY A 240 -1.61 11.25 12.67
CA GLY A 240 -1.61 10.71 11.32
C GLY A 240 -1.51 9.18 11.23
N HIS A 241 -1.72 8.43 12.33
CA HIS A 241 -1.80 6.96 12.27
C HIS A 241 -2.80 6.48 11.20
N ARG A 242 -3.95 7.16 11.07
CA ARG A 242 -4.98 6.82 10.10
C ARG A 242 -4.47 6.91 8.66
N ILE A 243 -3.88 8.05 8.28
CA ILE A 243 -3.38 8.25 6.91
C ILE A 243 -2.21 7.31 6.60
N ALA A 244 -1.37 7.00 7.60
CA ALA A 244 -0.30 6.02 7.45
C ALA A 244 -0.84 4.58 7.34
N ALA A 245 -1.91 4.23 8.06
CA ALA A 245 -2.56 2.92 7.97
C ALA A 245 -3.19 2.73 6.59
N VAL A 246 -3.90 3.75 6.10
CA VAL A 246 -4.46 3.77 4.74
C VAL A 246 -3.36 3.66 3.68
N PHE A 247 -2.21 4.32 3.88
CA PHE A 247 -1.06 4.19 2.99
C PHE A 247 -0.57 2.74 2.87
N GLN A 248 -0.36 2.08 4.02
CA GLN A 248 0.13 0.70 4.10
C GLN A 248 -0.91 -0.34 3.68
N LEU A 249 -2.20 -0.06 3.87
CA LEU A 249 -3.33 -0.96 3.61
C LEU A 249 -4.33 -0.34 2.64
N GLN A 250 -3.91 -0.20 1.37
CA GLN A 250 -4.74 0.40 0.31
C GLN A 250 -6.06 -0.36 0.04
N THR A 251 -6.15 -1.61 0.47
CA THR A 251 -7.31 -2.49 0.32
C THR A 251 -8.47 -2.15 1.26
N LEU A 252 -8.24 -1.39 2.33
CA LEU A 252 -9.27 -1.08 3.33
C LEU A 252 -10.44 -0.28 2.74
N VAL A 253 -11.64 -0.64 3.18
CA VAL A 253 -12.90 0.06 2.95
C VAL A 253 -13.32 0.78 4.22
N ASP A 254 -13.14 0.16 5.39
CA ASP A 254 -13.43 0.75 6.69
C ASP A 254 -12.21 0.61 7.61
N LEU A 255 -11.87 1.72 8.25
CA LEU A 255 -10.84 1.79 9.28
C LEU A 255 -11.42 2.50 10.50
N ASP A 256 -11.32 1.88 11.68
CA ASP A 256 -11.81 2.44 12.95
C ASP A 256 -13.29 2.84 12.87
N LEU A 257 -14.12 1.95 12.30
CA LEU A 257 -15.56 2.13 12.08
C LEU A 257 -15.91 3.33 11.16
N ARG A 258 -14.92 3.86 10.42
CA ARG A 258 -15.10 4.95 9.47
C ARG A 258 -14.64 4.55 8.08
N ARG A 259 -15.50 4.77 7.10
CA ARG A 259 -15.22 4.54 5.69
C ARG A 259 -13.98 5.31 5.23
N VAL A 260 -13.09 4.61 4.53
CA VAL A 260 -11.90 5.17 3.86
C VAL A 260 -12.32 5.60 2.47
N THR A 261 -12.25 6.90 2.18
CA THR A 261 -12.63 7.44 0.87
C THR A 261 -11.49 7.33 -0.15
N VAL A 262 -11.79 7.49 -1.44
CA VAL A 262 -10.78 7.46 -2.49
C VAL A 262 -9.82 8.65 -2.35
N GLU A 263 -10.34 9.82 -1.96
CA GLU A 263 -9.56 11.04 -1.71
C GLU A 263 -8.58 10.82 -0.57
N GLU A 264 -9.00 10.13 0.50
CA GLU A 264 -8.13 9.79 1.63
C GLU A 264 -7.00 8.84 1.20
N LYS A 265 -7.28 7.86 0.34
CA LYS A 265 -6.26 6.95 -0.23
C LYS A 265 -5.25 7.71 -1.08
N VAL A 266 -5.73 8.57 -1.98
CA VAL A 266 -4.88 9.41 -2.82
C VAL A 266 -4.04 10.37 -1.98
N ALA A 267 -4.64 10.99 -0.96
CA ALA A 267 -3.91 11.86 -0.02
C ALA A 267 -2.82 11.10 0.74
N ALA A 268 -3.09 9.85 1.14
CA ALA A 268 -2.11 8.98 1.78
C ALA A 268 -0.93 8.68 0.85
N VAL A 269 -1.19 8.29 -0.40
CA VAL A 269 -0.15 8.07 -1.41
C VAL A 269 0.63 9.36 -1.67
N ASN A 270 -0.04 10.49 -1.89
CA ASN A 270 0.61 11.80 -2.11
C ASN A 270 1.44 12.31 -0.92
N ARG A 271 1.20 11.79 0.28
CA ARG A 271 1.95 12.14 1.49
C ARG A 271 3.21 11.30 1.64
N PHE A 272 3.13 9.99 1.42
CA PHE A 272 4.23 9.07 1.72
C PHE A 272 4.99 8.58 0.47
N ASN A 273 4.37 8.62 -0.71
CA ASN A 273 4.97 8.24 -1.98
C ASN A 273 4.37 9.07 -3.14
N PRO A 274 4.60 10.40 -3.18
CA PRO A 274 4.04 11.26 -4.21
C PRO A 274 4.56 10.89 -5.60
N SER A 275 3.71 11.01 -6.62
CA SER A 275 4.15 10.82 -8.01
C SER A 275 5.16 11.89 -8.42
N PRO A 276 6.05 11.62 -9.39
CA PRO A 276 7.00 12.61 -9.90
C PRO A 276 6.33 13.91 -10.38
N GLU A 277 5.15 13.82 -10.97
CA GLU A 277 4.38 14.95 -11.45
C GLU A 277 3.86 15.82 -10.29
N MET A 278 3.48 15.21 -9.18
CA MET A 278 3.09 15.91 -7.95
C MET A 278 4.28 16.59 -7.28
N VAL A 279 5.46 15.95 -7.29
CA VAL A 279 6.71 16.57 -6.80
C VAL A 279 7.06 17.80 -7.65
N ALA A 280 7.04 17.66 -8.97
CA ALA A 280 7.25 18.76 -9.90
C ALA A 280 6.23 19.90 -9.72
N ALA A 281 4.95 19.58 -9.52
CA ALA A 281 3.93 20.59 -9.27
C ALA A 281 4.18 21.37 -7.97
N ARG A 282 4.57 20.67 -6.90
CA ARG A 282 4.91 21.31 -5.62
C ARG A 282 6.11 22.22 -5.75
N ASP A 283 7.16 21.78 -6.43
CA ASP A 283 8.35 22.61 -6.68
C ASP A 283 7.96 23.88 -7.46
N HIS A 284 7.25 23.75 -8.57
CA HIS A 284 6.80 24.91 -9.35
C HIS A 284 5.97 25.90 -8.50
N VAL A 285 5.01 25.40 -7.71
CA VAL A 285 4.23 26.27 -6.81
C VAL A 285 5.12 26.97 -5.79
N ILE A 286 6.09 26.27 -5.20
CA ILE A 286 7.05 26.85 -4.27
C ILE A 286 7.84 27.99 -4.94
N GLN A 287 8.38 27.75 -6.14
CA GLN A 287 9.18 28.76 -6.84
C GLN A 287 8.34 29.97 -7.25
N VAL A 288 7.12 29.76 -7.75
CA VAL A 288 6.20 30.85 -8.11
C VAL A 288 5.82 31.67 -6.89
N VAL A 289 5.48 31.03 -5.77
CA VAL A 289 5.09 31.73 -4.54
C VAL A 289 6.25 32.57 -4.01
N TYR A 290 7.45 32.00 -3.87
CA TYR A 290 8.59 32.76 -3.35
C TYR A 290 9.05 33.85 -4.31
N SER A 291 9.02 33.62 -5.62
CA SER A 291 9.33 34.64 -6.63
C SER A 291 8.32 35.80 -6.61
N THR A 292 7.03 35.52 -6.43
CA THR A 292 5.97 36.55 -6.36
C THR A 292 6.12 37.44 -5.12
N LEU A 293 6.73 36.94 -4.05
CA LEU A 293 7.03 37.72 -2.85
C LEU A 293 8.22 38.68 -3.03
N GLN A 294 9.00 38.53 -4.10
CA GLN A 294 10.14 39.41 -4.40
C GLN A 294 9.71 40.67 -5.20
N PRO A 295 10.53 41.74 -5.18
CA PRO A 295 10.30 42.92 -6.00
C PRO A 295 10.21 42.55 -7.49
N GLN A 296 9.08 42.91 -8.10
CA GLN A 296 8.83 42.63 -9.51
C GLN A 296 9.72 43.50 -10.41
N ARG A 297 10.39 42.87 -11.38
CA ARG A 297 11.14 43.53 -12.45
C ARG A 297 10.78 42.89 -13.78
N VAL A 298 10.91 43.65 -14.86
CA VAL A 298 10.90 43.06 -16.21
C VAL A 298 12.18 42.25 -16.35
N LEU A 299 12.03 40.97 -16.70
CA LEU A 299 13.13 40.05 -16.90
C LEU A 299 13.72 40.25 -18.30
N ASP A 300 15.03 40.15 -18.44
CA ASP A 300 15.76 40.23 -19.71
C ASP A 300 15.32 39.10 -20.66
N SER A 301 14.88 37.97 -20.10
CA SER A 301 14.26 36.86 -20.84
C SER A 301 12.83 37.14 -21.33
N THR A 302 12.21 38.28 -20.98
CA THR A 302 10.85 38.63 -21.42
C THR A 302 10.88 39.17 -22.85
N LEU A 303 10.54 38.34 -23.83
CA LEU A 303 10.50 38.75 -25.24
C LEU A 303 9.28 39.64 -25.55
N PRO A 304 9.33 40.50 -26.58
CA PRO A 304 8.23 41.38 -26.96
C PRO A 304 6.96 40.66 -27.44
N SER A 305 7.13 39.43 -27.94
CA SER A 305 6.03 38.57 -28.39
C SER A 305 5.56 37.70 -27.24
N LEU A 306 4.26 37.74 -26.93
CA LEU A 306 3.65 36.88 -25.92
C LEU A 306 3.65 35.39 -26.32
N ASP A 307 3.72 35.12 -27.64
CA ASP A 307 3.62 33.77 -28.18
C ASP A 307 5.00 33.10 -28.39
N THR A 308 6.09 33.78 -28.02
CA THR A 308 7.45 33.27 -28.25
C THR A 308 8.20 33.23 -26.92
N PRO A 309 8.38 32.05 -26.31
CA PRO A 309 9.14 31.91 -25.09
C PRO A 309 10.63 32.18 -25.34
N TYR A 310 11.34 32.56 -24.28
CA TYR A 310 12.79 32.71 -24.33
C TYR A 310 13.46 31.38 -24.77
N PRO A 311 14.36 31.40 -25.77
CA PRO A 311 14.93 30.17 -26.32
C PRO A 311 15.77 29.43 -25.29
N MET A 312 15.35 28.20 -24.97
CA MET A 312 16.08 27.31 -24.08
C MET A 312 16.12 25.87 -24.60
N VAL A 313 17.27 25.23 -24.44
CA VAL A 313 17.50 23.81 -24.77
C VAL A 313 17.94 23.08 -23.50
N VAL A 314 17.28 21.97 -23.20
CA VAL A 314 17.52 21.16 -22.00
C VAL A 314 18.00 19.77 -22.40
N LEU A 315 19.23 19.42 -22.04
CA LEU A 315 19.74 18.05 -22.17
C LEU A 315 19.42 17.26 -20.90
N THR A 316 18.57 16.26 -21.03
CA THR A 316 18.11 15.43 -19.90
C THR A 316 18.38 13.95 -20.18
N GLY A 317 18.54 13.15 -19.14
CA GLY A 317 18.90 11.74 -19.25
C GLY A 317 19.71 11.27 -18.06
N PRO A 318 20.00 9.96 -17.93
CA PRO A 318 20.57 9.40 -16.71
C PRO A 318 21.99 9.93 -16.42
N ARG A 319 22.42 9.77 -15.16
CA ARG A 319 23.80 10.08 -14.74
C ARG A 319 24.81 9.38 -15.66
N ALA A 320 25.89 10.09 -16.02
CA ALA A 320 26.94 9.64 -16.95
C ALA A 320 26.47 9.33 -18.40
N SER A 321 25.29 9.79 -18.82
CA SER A 321 24.87 9.73 -20.24
C SER A 321 25.70 10.61 -21.17
N GLY A 322 26.51 11.53 -20.65
CA GLY A 322 27.28 12.48 -21.45
C GLY A 322 26.61 13.83 -21.63
N LYS A 323 25.43 14.04 -21.03
CA LYS A 323 24.69 15.31 -21.09
C LYS A 323 25.54 16.55 -20.77
N ARG A 324 26.40 16.46 -19.74
CA ARG A 324 27.30 17.57 -19.35
C ARG A 324 28.33 17.85 -20.43
N GLU A 325 29.05 16.83 -20.88
CA GLU A 325 30.11 16.98 -21.88
C GLU A 325 29.56 17.49 -23.21
N LEU A 326 28.41 16.98 -23.65
CA LEU A 326 27.72 17.43 -24.84
C LEU A 326 27.26 18.88 -24.72
N ASN A 327 26.68 19.27 -23.59
CA ASN A 327 26.19 20.63 -23.38
C ASN A 327 27.34 21.66 -23.35
N HIS A 328 28.44 21.35 -22.66
CA HIS A 328 29.62 22.23 -22.67
C HIS A 328 30.23 22.36 -24.06
N ARG A 329 30.27 21.27 -24.83
CA ARG A 329 30.85 21.27 -26.17
C ARG A 329 30.01 22.11 -27.14
N ILE A 330 28.68 21.96 -27.10
CA ILE A 330 27.79 22.72 -28.00
C ILE A 330 27.80 24.22 -27.68
N CYS A 331 27.84 24.61 -26.40
CA CYS A 331 27.95 26.02 -26.00
C CYS A 331 29.29 26.64 -26.42
N ARG A 332 30.38 25.86 -26.48
CA ARG A 332 31.68 26.33 -26.97
C ARG A 332 31.71 26.51 -28.48
N GLU A 333 31.08 25.62 -29.24
CA GLU A 333 31.04 25.72 -30.71
C GLU A 333 30.09 26.83 -31.18
N PHE A 334 28.96 27.01 -30.50
CA PHE A 334 27.95 28.02 -30.83
C PHE A 334 27.90 29.15 -29.80
N CYS A 335 29.06 29.63 -29.33
CA CYS A 335 29.12 30.63 -28.25
C CYS A 335 28.50 31.99 -28.62
N ASP A 336 28.31 32.27 -29.91
CA ASP A 336 27.60 33.47 -30.38
C ASP A 336 26.07 33.36 -30.25
N PHE A 337 25.54 32.15 -30.00
CA PHE A 337 24.10 31.87 -29.94
C PHE A 337 23.66 31.18 -28.66
N LEU A 338 24.52 30.40 -28.01
CA LEU A 338 24.21 29.58 -26.84
C LEU A 338 25.14 29.91 -25.67
N GLY A 339 24.52 30.11 -24.51
CA GLY A 339 25.20 30.21 -23.23
C GLY A 339 24.86 29.02 -22.33
N TYR A 340 25.83 28.59 -21.51
CA TYR A 340 25.61 27.49 -20.58
C TYR A 340 24.96 28.00 -19.28
N GLY A 341 23.73 27.53 -18.99
CA GLY A 341 23.01 27.87 -17.76
C GLY A 341 23.57 27.10 -16.55
N VAL A 342 24.41 27.76 -15.75
CA VAL A 342 25.09 27.14 -14.60
C VAL A 342 24.08 26.88 -13.48
N SER A 343 23.80 25.62 -13.19
CA SER A 343 22.88 25.27 -12.09
C SER A 343 23.58 25.29 -10.74
N HIS A 344 22.83 25.46 -9.66
CA HIS A 344 23.33 25.32 -8.29
C HIS A 344 23.28 23.86 -7.85
N THR A 345 24.18 23.46 -6.95
CA THR A 345 24.12 22.15 -6.29
C THR A 345 24.67 22.17 -4.87
N THR A 346 24.12 21.31 -4.01
CA THR A 346 24.64 21.08 -2.64
C THR A 346 25.65 19.93 -2.56
N ARG A 347 26.01 19.33 -3.68
CA ARG A 347 27.01 18.26 -3.77
C ARG A 347 28.41 18.88 -3.79
N SER A 348 29.42 18.22 -3.22
CA SER A 348 30.82 18.63 -3.41
C SER A 348 31.29 18.43 -4.87
N PRO A 349 32.16 19.29 -5.41
CA PRO A 349 32.66 19.17 -6.78
C PRO A 349 33.42 17.86 -7.02
N TYR A 350 33.25 17.27 -8.22
CA TYR A 350 34.07 16.16 -8.69
C TYR A 350 35.43 16.67 -9.22
N PRO A 351 36.46 15.81 -9.28
CA PRO A 351 37.73 16.17 -9.90
C PRO A 351 37.54 16.75 -11.32
N GLY A 352 38.01 17.98 -11.52
CA GLY A 352 37.92 18.69 -12.80
C GLY A 352 36.69 19.57 -12.97
N GLU A 353 35.74 19.57 -12.03
CA GLU A 353 34.65 20.56 -12.00
C GLU A 353 35.11 21.88 -11.38
N GLN A 354 34.58 22.99 -11.89
CA GLN A 354 34.88 24.35 -11.45
C GLN A 354 33.60 25.07 -11.03
N ASP A 355 33.69 25.75 -9.88
CA ASP A 355 32.62 26.60 -9.36
C ASP A 355 32.34 27.77 -10.32
N GLY A 356 31.06 28.07 -10.53
CA GLY A 356 30.59 29.10 -11.46
C GLY A 356 30.77 28.75 -12.95
N LYS A 357 31.23 27.54 -13.28
CA LYS A 357 31.30 27.03 -14.66
C LYS A 357 30.49 25.76 -14.86
N ASP A 358 30.67 24.80 -13.97
CA ASP A 358 29.96 23.53 -14.05
C ASP A 358 28.68 23.56 -13.23
N TYR A 359 28.82 24.03 -12.00
CA TYR A 359 27.75 24.33 -11.07
C TYR A 359 28.19 25.47 -10.14
N HIS A 360 27.21 26.11 -9.49
CA HIS A 360 27.44 26.87 -8.27
C HIS A 360 27.35 25.92 -7.08
N PHE A 361 28.48 25.63 -6.45
CA PHE A 361 28.59 24.69 -5.34
C PHE A 361 28.30 25.39 -4.01
N VAL A 362 27.10 25.19 -3.47
CA VAL A 362 26.61 25.89 -2.27
C VAL A 362 26.34 24.91 -1.12
N THR A 363 26.31 25.43 0.11
CA THR A 363 25.86 24.64 1.26
C THR A 363 24.35 24.38 1.17
N LYS A 364 23.85 23.38 1.92
CA LYS A 364 22.42 23.10 1.99
C LYS A 364 21.65 24.28 2.58
N GLU A 365 22.20 24.94 3.59
CA GLU A 365 21.61 26.11 4.24
C GLU A 365 21.53 27.29 3.27
N THR A 366 22.57 27.51 2.45
CA THR A 366 22.57 28.54 1.41
C THR A 366 21.54 28.22 0.32
N PHE A 367 21.47 26.96 -0.13
CA PHE A 367 20.50 26.54 -1.15
C PHE A 367 19.05 26.76 -0.67
N GLU A 368 18.74 26.35 0.56
CA GLU A 368 17.41 26.55 1.16
C GLU A 368 17.06 28.04 1.31
N ARG A 369 18.05 28.89 1.62
CA ARG A 369 17.86 30.35 1.62
C ARG A 369 17.51 30.88 0.23
N LEU A 370 18.26 30.46 -0.80
CA LEU A 370 18.00 30.87 -2.19
C LEU A 370 16.60 30.45 -2.67
N VAL A 371 16.09 29.29 -2.22
CA VAL A 371 14.70 28.89 -2.46
C VAL A 371 13.72 29.87 -1.82
N CYS A 372 13.92 30.22 -0.54
CA CYS A 372 13.04 31.17 0.16
C CYS A 372 13.11 32.58 -0.43
N ASP A 373 14.27 32.96 -0.97
CA ASP A 373 14.51 34.23 -1.66
C ASP A 373 13.93 34.23 -3.09
N GLY A 374 13.28 33.14 -3.53
CA GLY A 374 12.64 33.04 -4.84
C GLY A 374 13.62 33.09 -6.01
N LYS A 375 14.85 32.58 -5.81
CA LYS A 375 15.95 32.68 -6.79
C LYS A 375 15.97 31.59 -7.86
N PHE A 376 15.17 30.54 -7.73
CA PHE A 376 15.17 29.41 -8.66
C PHE A 376 13.97 29.43 -9.60
N LEU A 377 14.20 29.02 -10.85
CA LEU A 377 13.13 28.66 -11.79
C LEU A 377 12.53 27.30 -11.43
N GLN A 378 13.41 26.40 -10.97
CA GLN A 378 13.09 25.02 -10.69
C GLN A 378 14.14 24.45 -9.74
N THR A 379 13.73 23.54 -8.85
CA THR A 379 14.64 22.74 -8.04
C THR A 379 14.31 21.24 -8.08
N GLU A 380 15.33 20.41 -7.90
CA GLU A 380 15.20 18.96 -7.82
C GLU A 380 16.07 18.42 -6.69
N LYS A 381 15.69 17.25 -6.19
CA LYS A 381 16.51 16.48 -5.25
C LYS A 381 16.77 15.11 -5.82
N TYR A 382 18.04 14.77 -5.89
CA TYR A 382 18.51 13.51 -6.43
C TYR A 382 19.79 13.10 -5.71
N ASP A 383 19.89 11.82 -5.34
CA ASP A 383 21.07 11.25 -4.66
C ASP A 383 21.44 12.00 -3.36
N GLY A 384 20.44 12.43 -2.59
CA GLY A 384 20.65 13.16 -1.33
C GLY A 384 21.09 14.62 -1.48
N HIS A 385 21.32 15.10 -2.71
CA HIS A 385 21.71 16.48 -3.00
C HIS A 385 20.58 17.25 -3.67
N SER A 386 20.60 18.58 -3.51
CA SER A 386 19.67 19.48 -4.19
C SER A 386 20.36 20.12 -5.39
N TYR A 387 19.61 20.33 -6.45
CA TYR A 387 20.04 21.05 -7.65
C TYR A 387 18.96 22.06 -8.05
N GLY A 388 19.34 23.14 -8.70
CA GLY A 388 18.36 24.12 -9.18
C GLY A 388 18.94 25.09 -10.20
N LEU A 389 18.15 25.42 -11.21
CA LEU A 389 18.48 26.45 -12.20
C LEU A 389 18.01 27.81 -11.68
N SER A 390 18.94 28.74 -11.48
CA SER A 390 18.60 30.06 -10.95
C SER A 390 17.99 30.95 -12.03
N ILE A 391 17.12 31.88 -11.61
CA ILE A 391 16.59 32.91 -12.49
C ILE A 391 17.74 33.78 -12.98
N ASP A 392 18.60 34.26 -12.07
CA ASP A 392 19.69 35.19 -12.38
C ASP A 392 20.67 34.60 -13.43
N ASP A 393 21.01 33.31 -13.36
CA ASP A 393 21.86 32.64 -14.37
C ASP A 393 21.22 32.63 -15.78
N VAL A 394 19.89 32.52 -15.87
CA VAL A 394 19.18 32.57 -17.17
C VAL A 394 19.06 34.01 -17.66
N GLU A 395 18.79 34.96 -16.77
CA GLU A 395 18.68 36.38 -17.09
C GLU A 395 20.00 36.99 -17.55
N ASP A 396 21.13 36.55 -16.99
CA ASP A 396 22.46 36.99 -17.43
C ASP A 396 22.74 36.58 -18.89
N LEU A 397 22.37 35.35 -19.28
CA LEU A 397 22.48 34.91 -20.67
C LEU A 397 21.54 35.68 -21.60
N ALA A 398 20.31 35.94 -21.15
CA ALA A 398 19.33 36.68 -21.93
C ALA A 398 19.79 38.11 -22.22
N ARG A 399 20.41 38.76 -21.22
CA ARG A 399 20.99 40.09 -21.35
C ARG A 399 22.11 40.16 -22.37
N ASP A 400 22.89 39.07 -22.48
CA ASP A 400 23.94 38.93 -23.48
C ASP A 400 23.41 38.52 -24.86
N GLY A 401 22.09 38.34 -25.00
CA GLY A 401 21.43 37.97 -26.26
C GLY A 401 21.62 36.50 -26.65
N LEU A 402 22.03 35.66 -25.71
CA LEU A 402 22.25 34.23 -25.91
C LEU A 402 21.00 33.42 -25.55
N ALA A 403 20.82 32.26 -26.18
CA ALA A 403 19.85 31.26 -25.73
C ALA A 403 20.45 30.40 -24.61
N CYS A 404 19.62 29.95 -23.68
CA CYS A 404 20.09 29.12 -22.55
C CYS A 404 20.19 27.64 -22.96
N ALA A 405 21.35 27.04 -22.73
CA ALA A 405 21.54 25.60 -22.84
C ALA A 405 21.93 25.03 -21.47
N VAL A 406 21.09 24.14 -20.94
CA VAL A 406 21.24 23.57 -19.58
C VAL A 406 21.10 22.06 -19.62
N HIS A 407 21.70 21.37 -18.66
CA HIS A 407 21.44 19.95 -18.47
C HIS A 407 20.91 19.68 -17.06
N MET A 408 20.03 18.68 -16.94
CA MET A 408 19.42 18.28 -15.66
C MET A 408 19.02 16.81 -15.70
N GLU A 409 18.62 16.26 -14.56
CA GLU A 409 18.00 14.94 -14.53
C GLU A 409 16.53 15.01 -14.97
N LEU A 410 15.85 13.87 -15.05
CA LEU A 410 14.47 13.78 -15.53
C LEU A 410 13.50 14.52 -14.59
N GLU A 411 13.75 14.48 -13.28
CA GLU A 411 12.99 15.17 -12.25
C GLU A 411 13.03 16.68 -12.46
N GLY A 412 14.20 17.19 -12.84
CA GLY A 412 14.39 18.60 -13.17
C GLY A 412 13.57 19.05 -14.36
N ALA A 413 13.68 18.29 -15.44
CA ALA A 413 12.95 18.53 -16.67
C ALA A 413 11.42 18.53 -16.42
N ARG A 414 10.91 17.63 -15.58
CA ARG A 414 9.49 17.60 -15.20
C ARG A 414 9.03 18.87 -14.50
N SER A 415 9.84 19.42 -13.60
CA SER A 415 9.49 20.66 -12.91
C SER A 415 9.62 21.88 -13.84
N LEU A 416 10.68 21.94 -14.64
CA LEU A 416 10.91 23.05 -15.58
C LEU A 416 9.82 23.13 -16.66
N LYS A 417 9.27 21.99 -17.09
CA LYS A 417 8.11 21.93 -18.01
C LYS A 417 6.85 22.62 -17.49
N ARG A 418 6.75 22.90 -16.19
CA ARG A 418 5.63 23.65 -15.60
C ARG A 418 5.84 25.17 -15.65
N THR A 419 7.03 25.62 -16.03
CA THR A 419 7.33 27.04 -16.21
C THR A 419 6.92 27.54 -17.59
N TYR A 420 6.90 28.85 -17.78
CA TYR A 420 6.52 29.49 -19.05
C TYR A 420 7.60 29.42 -20.14
N PHE A 421 8.79 28.90 -19.83
CA PHE A 421 9.94 28.92 -20.74
C PHE A 421 9.84 27.93 -21.92
N GLU A 422 8.85 27.02 -21.91
CA GLU A 422 8.61 25.96 -22.91
C GLU A 422 9.87 25.46 -23.64
N PRO A 423 10.85 24.90 -22.90
CA PRO A 423 12.16 24.58 -23.47
C PRO A 423 12.08 23.40 -24.45
N ARG A 424 13.08 23.29 -25.34
CA ARG A 424 13.27 22.06 -26.13
C ARG A 424 14.03 21.03 -25.31
N TYR A 425 13.41 19.89 -25.04
CA TYR A 425 13.97 18.80 -24.24
C TYR A 425 14.59 17.72 -25.12
N LEU A 426 15.90 17.54 -24.99
CA LEU A 426 16.68 16.53 -25.70
C LEU A 426 17.04 15.40 -24.74
N LEU A 427 16.51 14.21 -25.00
CA LEU A 427 16.82 13.02 -24.21
C LEU A 427 18.16 12.41 -24.64
N VAL A 428 19.16 12.45 -23.78
CA VAL A 428 20.48 11.84 -23.98
C VAL A 428 20.54 10.51 -23.23
N VAL A 429 20.46 9.40 -23.96
CA VAL A 429 20.37 8.04 -23.37
C VAL A 429 21.37 7.06 -23.97
N PRO A 430 22.10 6.29 -23.15
CA PRO A 430 22.89 5.17 -23.64
C PRO A 430 21.99 3.93 -23.79
N LEU A 431 21.91 3.36 -25.00
CA LEU A 431 21.10 2.17 -25.28
C LEU A 431 21.88 0.86 -25.04
N ASP A 432 23.20 0.89 -25.19
CA ASP A 432 24.07 -0.23 -24.82
C ASP A 432 24.38 -0.18 -23.32
N ARG A 433 23.59 -0.93 -22.55
CA ARG A 433 23.74 -1.06 -21.09
C ARG A 433 25.16 -1.45 -20.66
N LYS A 434 25.84 -2.34 -21.40
CA LYS A 434 27.21 -2.77 -21.06
C LYS A 434 28.23 -1.66 -21.30
N ARG A 435 28.03 -0.82 -22.32
CA ARG A 435 28.87 0.38 -22.52
C ARG A 435 28.61 1.41 -21.44
N HIS A 436 27.36 1.60 -21.04
CA HIS A 436 27.01 2.52 -19.96
C HIS A 436 27.64 2.10 -18.62
N GLU A 437 27.51 0.82 -18.24
CA GLU A 437 28.17 0.27 -17.04
C GLU A 437 29.69 0.44 -17.09
N ARG A 438 30.32 0.14 -18.23
CA ARG A 438 31.77 0.36 -18.41
C ARG A 438 32.15 1.83 -18.29
N ARG A 439 31.31 2.77 -18.78
CA ARG A 439 31.54 4.21 -18.67
C ARG A 439 31.44 4.68 -17.22
N LEU A 440 30.44 4.21 -16.48
CA LEU A 440 30.28 4.48 -15.04
C LEU A 440 31.51 4.00 -14.26
N LEU A 441 31.95 2.75 -14.50
CA LEU A 441 33.14 2.17 -13.88
C LEU A 441 34.42 2.95 -14.23
N LYS A 442 34.59 3.32 -15.50
CA LYS A 442 35.79 4.05 -15.98
C LYS A 442 35.92 5.43 -15.34
N ARG A 443 34.81 6.11 -15.03
CA ARG A 443 34.84 7.42 -14.35
C ARG A 443 35.35 7.32 -12.92
N GLY A 444 35.09 6.21 -12.22
CA GLY A 444 35.56 6.00 -10.84
C GLY A 444 34.98 6.98 -9.82
N LEU A 445 33.84 7.63 -10.14
CA LEU A 445 33.21 8.67 -9.31
C LEU A 445 32.01 8.17 -8.50
N TYR A 446 31.56 6.93 -8.73
CA TYR A 446 30.29 6.43 -8.25
C TYR A 446 30.45 5.17 -7.41
N ASP A 447 29.67 5.04 -6.35
CA ASP A 447 29.54 3.78 -5.63
C ASP A 447 28.54 2.82 -6.32
N LYS A 448 28.42 1.59 -5.80
CA LYS A 448 27.52 0.58 -6.37
C LYS A 448 26.06 1.03 -6.38
N SER A 449 25.59 1.69 -5.32
CA SER A 449 24.21 2.14 -5.20
C SER A 449 23.89 3.25 -6.20
N GLN A 450 24.84 4.16 -6.44
CA GLN A 450 24.74 5.22 -7.43
C GLN A 450 24.78 4.68 -8.86
N MET A 451 25.55 3.62 -9.12
CA MET A 451 25.55 2.93 -10.41
C MET A 451 24.20 2.24 -10.68
N GLU A 452 23.65 1.53 -9.68
CA GLU A 452 22.33 0.91 -9.77
C GLU A 452 21.23 1.96 -9.98
N ALA A 453 21.30 3.09 -9.26
CA ALA A 453 20.38 4.22 -9.45
C ALA A 453 20.48 4.85 -10.84
N SER A 454 21.69 4.95 -11.42
CA SER A 454 21.88 5.43 -12.80
C SER A 454 21.23 4.51 -13.83
N LEU A 455 21.33 3.19 -13.63
CA LEU A 455 20.67 2.19 -14.48
C LEU A 455 19.15 2.25 -14.36
N ALA A 456 18.62 2.37 -13.13
CA ALA A 456 17.19 2.57 -12.92
C ALA A 456 16.68 3.88 -13.54
N GLY A 457 17.49 4.95 -13.50
CA GLY A 457 17.20 6.22 -14.14
C GLY A 457 17.15 6.12 -15.68
N LEU A 458 17.97 5.27 -16.29
CA LEU A 458 17.89 4.97 -17.73
C LEU A 458 16.54 4.34 -18.08
N ASP A 459 16.14 3.30 -17.33
CA ASP A 459 14.86 2.61 -17.53
C ASP A 459 13.68 3.60 -17.36
N ALA A 460 13.74 4.47 -16.36
CA ALA A 460 12.74 5.50 -16.14
C ALA A 460 12.64 6.52 -17.28
N CYS A 461 13.77 6.98 -17.83
CA CYS A 461 13.79 7.89 -18.97
C CYS A 461 13.19 7.25 -20.23
N LEU A 462 13.52 5.98 -20.49
CA LEU A 462 12.99 5.23 -21.63
C LEU A 462 11.49 4.99 -21.49
N ALA A 463 11.01 4.65 -20.29
CA ALA A 463 9.58 4.52 -20.01
C ALA A 463 8.84 5.83 -20.27
N VAL A 464 9.35 6.97 -19.79
CA VAL A 464 8.74 8.28 -20.08
C VAL A 464 8.67 8.58 -21.57
N ASN A 465 9.74 8.29 -22.33
CA ASN A 465 9.75 8.50 -23.77
C ASN A 465 8.73 7.62 -24.52
N GLN A 466 8.46 6.42 -24.01
CA GLN A 466 7.48 5.49 -24.60
C GLN A 466 6.04 5.83 -24.20
N ASP A 467 5.82 6.10 -22.92
CA ASP A 467 4.48 6.27 -22.33
C ASP A 467 3.92 7.69 -22.53
N MET A 468 4.78 8.69 -22.74
CA MET A 468 4.40 10.09 -22.95
C MET A 468 5.01 10.67 -24.24
N PRO A 469 4.47 10.32 -25.42
CA PRO A 469 4.89 10.91 -26.69
C PRO A 469 4.82 12.44 -26.65
N GLY A 470 5.89 13.11 -27.10
CA GLY A 470 6.02 14.57 -27.04
C GLY A 470 6.58 15.11 -25.72
N PHE A 471 6.89 14.26 -24.73
CA PHE A 471 7.63 14.72 -23.56
C PHE A 471 9.04 15.23 -23.94
N PHE A 472 9.74 14.51 -24.81
CA PHE A 472 11.02 14.94 -25.37
C PHE A 472 10.84 15.32 -26.84
N ASP A 473 11.52 16.38 -27.28
CA ASP A 473 11.50 16.86 -28.65
C ASP A 473 12.39 16.02 -29.56
N ALA A 474 13.46 15.43 -29.00
CA ALA A 474 14.31 14.47 -29.71
C ALA A 474 15.07 13.55 -28.74
N VAL A 475 15.58 12.44 -29.28
CA VAL A 475 16.41 11.46 -28.57
C VAL A 475 17.79 11.39 -29.21
N ILE A 476 18.83 11.43 -28.37
CA ILE A 476 20.24 11.34 -28.75
C ILE A 476 20.82 10.09 -28.09
N VAL A 477 21.21 9.12 -28.92
CA VAL A 477 21.86 7.90 -28.44
C VAL A 477 23.30 8.22 -28.08
N SER A 478 23.65 7.99 -26.81
CA SER A 478 24.94 8.39 -26.24
C SER A 478 25.91 7.24 -26.03
N ASP A 479 25.75 6.13 -26.75
CA ASP A 479 26.69 4.99 -26.69
C ASP A 479 28.11 5.39 -27.14
N ASP A 480 28.19 6.31 -28.09
CA ASP A 480 29.41 7.00 -28.53
C ASP A 480 29.18 8.51 -28.46
N LEU A 481 30.05 9.24 -27.74
CA LEU A 481 29.86 10.68 -27.51
C LEU A 481 30.13 11.53 -28.76
N GLU A 482 30.98 11.08 -29.70
CA GLU A 482 31.22 11.82 -30.95
C GLU A 482 30.02 11.69 -31.91
N VAL A 483 29.42 10.49 -31.97
CA VAL A 483 28.18 10.27 -32.72
C VAL A 483 27.03 11.07 -32.09
N ALA A 484 26.91 11.02 -30.77
CA ALA A 484 25.91 11.79 -30.02
C ALA A 484 26.06 13.30 -30.25
N TYR A 485 27.30 13.80 -30.25
CA TYR A 485 27.59 15.21 -30.51
C TYR A 485 27.25 15.61 -31.94
N SER A 486 27.60 14.78 -32.92
CA SER A 486 27.25 15.02 -34.33
C SER A 486 25.73 15.17 -34.48
N LYS A 487 24.95 14.31 -33.79
CA LYS A 487 23.49 14.41 -33.79
C LYS A 487 22.95 15.64 -33.07
N LEU A 488 23.52 15.99 -31.92
CA LEU A 488 23.17 17.22 -31.19
C LEU A 488 23.40 18.45 -32.07
N ARG A 489 24.55 18.52 -32.75
CA ARG A 489 24.92 19.60 -33.65
C ARG A 489 23.95 19.73 -34.83
N GLU A 490 23.57 18.62 -35.46
CA GLU A 490 22.54 18.62 -36.51
C GLU A 490 21.22 19.23 -36.02
N LEU A 491 20.74 18.80 -34.85
CA LEU A 491 19.50 19.31 -34.26
C LEU A 491 19.62 20.81 -33.94
N MET A 492 20.75 21.27 -33.41
CA MET A 492 20.98 22.68 -33.13
C MET A 492 20.99 23.53 -34.40
N CYS A 493 21.67 23.10 -35.45
CA CYS A 493 21.62 23.79 -36.74
C CYS A 493 20.18 23.89 -37.27
N GLN A 494 19.41 22.81 -37.20
CA GLN A 494 18.00 22.81 -37.60
C GLN A 494 17.17 23.78 -36.76
N TYR A 495 17.41 23.85 -35.45
CA TYR A 495 16.68 24.71 -34.53
C TYR A 495 16.99 26.19 -34.73
N MET A 496 18.24 26.51 -35.11
CA MET A 496 18.69 27.88 -35.44
C MET A 496 18.44 28.26 -36.91
N GLY A 497 17.95 27.35 -37.75
CA GLY A 497 17.75 27.62 -39.19
C GLY A 497 19.05 27.78 -39.98
N LEU A 498 20.15 27.19 -39.52
CA LEU A 498 21.45 27.19 -40.19
C LEU A 498 21.51 26.05 -41.23
N GLU A 499 22.09 26.31 -42.42
CA GLU A 499 22.24 25.26 -43.44
C GLU A 499 23.07 24.08 -42.91
N PRO A 500 22.66 22.82 -43.19
CA PRO A 500 23.44 21.66 -42.79
C PRO A 500 24.80 21.66 -43.52
N PRO A 501 25.90 21.26 -42.86
CA PRO A 501 27.20 21.22 -43.51
C PRO A 501 27.19 20.22 -44.67
N LYS A 502 27.62 20.66 -45.85
CA LYS A 502 27.84 19.79 -47.02
C LYS A 502 28.87 18.72 -46.63
N SER A 503 28.47 17.44 -46.68
CA SER A 503 29.37 16.32 -46.49
C SER A 503 30.48 16.36 -47.55
N GLY A 504 31.71 16.68 -47.12
CA GLY A 504 32.88 16.61 -47.98
C GLY A 504 33.32 15.17 -48.18
N ALA A 505 32.91 14.58 -49.31
CA ALA A 505 33.58 13.46 -49.94
C ALA A 505 33.13 13.37 -51.40
N GLU A 506 33.90 13.99 -52.31
CA GLU A 506 34.14 13.53 -53.69
C GLU A 506 35.04 14.54 -54.41
N SER A 507 36.35 14.37 -54.25
CA SER A 507 37.34 14.88 -55.21
C SER A 507 38.52 13.91 -55.28
N ALA A 508 38.25 12.70 -55.78
CA ALA A 508 39.26 11.82 -56.35
C ALA A 508 38.55 10.72 -57.15
N HIS A 509 38.24 11.00 -58.41
CA HIS A 509 38.57 10.15 -59.56
C HIS A 509 37.92 10.72 -60.83
N GLN A 510 38.73 11.44 -61.60
CA GLN A 510 38.60 11.44 -63.05
C GLN A 510 39.03 10.07 -63.59
N ASP A 511 38.49 9.75 -64.76
CA ASP A 511 38.79 8.63 -65.66
C ASP A 511 38.24 7.25 -65.30
N ALA A 512 37.05 6.93 -65.84
CA ALA A 512 36.95 6.02 -67.00
C ALA A 512 35.48 5.77 -67.42
N GLY A 513 35.19 6.05 -68.68
CA GLY A 513 34.49 5.11 -69.57
C GLY A 513 32.98 4.88 -69.41
N HIS A 514 32.24 5.47 -70.34
CA HIS A 514 30.95 4.98 -70.87
C HIS A 514 30.81 3.44 -70.91
N VAL A 515 29.59 2.92 -70.65
CA VAL A 515 28.66 2.38 -71.66
C VAL A 515 27.41 1.82 -70.96
N VAL A 516 26.24 2.19 -71.47
CA VAL A 516 24.86 1.66 -71.26
C VAL A 516 24.54 0.82 -72.51
N PRO A 517 23.64 -0.20 -72.53
CA PRO A 517 22.51 -0.43 -71.63
C PRO A 517 22.49 -1.73 -70.82
#